data_AF-A0A438FQW8-F1
#
_entry.id   AF-A0A438FQW8-F1
#
_cell.length_a   1.000
_cell.length_b   1.000
_cell.length_c   1.000
_cell.angle_alpha   90.00
_cell.angle_beta   90.00
_cell.angle_gamma   90.00
#
_symmetry.space_group_name_H-M   'P 1'
#
loop_
_entity.id
_entity.type
_entity.pdbx_description
1 polymer ?
#
loop_
_entity_poly.entity_id
_entity_poly.type
_entity_poly.pdbx_seq_one_letter_code
_entity_poly.pdbx_strand_id
1 'polypeptide(L)' 'MKETLVNQQREGSIPLKLKLKAPVKIRVGSVKTWTITVKVSCDLTVDKLTAESKIVSKDCDFSVRLW' A
#
# COMPACT_ATOMS: atom_id res chain seq x y z
N MET A 1 5.27 -12.31 -20.81
CA MET A 1 4.71 -11.88 -19.50
C MET A 1 5.06 -12.84 -18.36
N LYS A 2 4.96 -14.17 -18.54
CA LYS A 2 5.36 -15.13 -17.48
C LYS A 2 6.86 -15.10 -17.13
N GLU A 3 7.72 -14.93 -18.13
CA GLU A 3 9.18 -14.94 -17.93
C GLU A 3 9.69 -13.79 -17.06
N THR A 4 9.06 -12.61 -17.17
CA THR A 4 9.42 -11.42 -16.39
C THR A 4 9.20 -11.65 -14.88
N LEU A 5 8.06 -12.22 -14.49
CA LEU A 5 7.76 -12.51 -13.09
C LEU A 5 8.67 -13.60 -12.52
N VAL A 6 8.96 -14.64 -13.32
CA VAL A 6 9.88 -15.73 -12.91
C VAL A 6 11.31 -15.19 -12.71
N ASN A 7 11.78 -14.29 -13.57
CA ASN A 7 13.09 -13.67 -13.43
C ASN A 7 13.15 -12.73 -12.22
N GLN A 8 12.14 -11.88 -12.03
CA GLN A 8 12.05 -11.00 -10.85
C GLN A 8 12.04 -11.79 -9.53
N GLN A 9 11.43 -12.97 -9.53
CA GLN A 9 11.44 -13.87 -8.38
C GLN A 9 12.80 -14.54 -8.15
N ARG A 10 13.59 -14.78 -9.20
CA ARG A 10 14.98 -15.27 -9.08
C ARG A 10 15.92 -14.19 -8.58
N GLU A 11 15.71 -12.95 -9.00
CA GLU A 11 16.49 -11.77 -8.58
C GLU A 11 16.12 -11.28 -7.18
N GLY A 12 14.99 -11.76 -6.63
CA GLY A 12 14.51 -11.35 -5.31
C GLY A 12 14.07 -9.88 -5.26
N SER A 13 13.58 -9.35 -6.37
CA SER A 13 13.12 -7.95 -6.47
C SER A 13 11.85 -7.88 -7.30
N ILE A 14 10.72 -8.09 -6.61
CA ILE A 14 9.41 -8.21 -7.24
C ILE A 14 8.60 -6.95 -6.93
N PRO A 15 8.35 -6.08 -7.92
CA PRO A 15 7.58 -4.87 -7.71
C PRO A 15 6.07 -5.17 -7.60
N LEU A 16 5.43 -4.58 -6.60
CA LEU A 16 4.00 -4.71 -6.28
C LEU A 16 3.40 -3.33 -6.02
N LYS A 17 2.17 -3.09 -6.51
CA LYS A 17 1.44 -1.83 -6.24
C LYS A 17 0.28 -2.09 -5.29
N LEU A 18 0.39 -1.60 -4.06
CA LEU A 18 -0.65 -1.68 -3.04
C LEU A 18 -1.54 -0.44 -3.09
N LYS A 19 -2.86 -0.61 -3.19
CA LYS A 19 -3.82 0.50 -3.11
C LYS A 19 -4.85 0.22 -2.02
N LEU A 20 -4.84 1.04 -0.97
CA LEU A 20 -5.75 0.95 0.16
C LEU A 20 -6.64 2.20 0.24
N LYS A 21 -7.92 2.00 0.57
CA LYS A 21 -8.84 3.09 0.93
C LYS A 21 -9.35 2.83 2.34
N ALA A 22 -8.95 3.67 3.28
CA ALA A 22 -9.34 3.56 4.68
C ALA A 22 -10.27 4.74 5.05
N PRO A 23 -11.57 4.50 5.23
CA PRO A 23 -12.45 5.50 5.81
C PRO A 23 -12.16 5.63 7.32
N VAL A 24 -11.88 6.84 7.79
CA VAL A 24 -11.61 7.12 9.21
C VAL A 24 -12.60 8.16 9.74
N LYS A 25 -13.14 7.89 10.93
CA LYS A 25 -14.06 8.79 11.62
C LYS A 25 -13.26 9.74 12.50
N ILE A 26 -13.35 11.03 12.23
CA ILE A 26 -12.72 12.05 13.08
C ILE A 26 -13.71 12.45 14.18
N ARG A 27 -13.21 12.56 15.41
CA ARG A 27 -13.91 13.15 16.54
C ARG A 27 -13.01 14.23 17.13
N VAL A 28 -13.54 15.43 17.31
CA VAL A 28 -12.83 16.54 17.96
C VAL A 28 -13.58 16.87 19.24
N GLY A 29 -12.98 16.55 20.38
CA GLY A 29 -13.67 16.56 21.67
C GLY A 29 -14.87 15.60 21.68
N SER A 30 -16.02 16.08 22.15
CA SER A 30 -17.28 15.32 22.19
C SER A 30 -18.08 15.39 20.88
N VAL A 31 -17.63 16.19 19.91
CA VAL A 31 -18.35 16.41 18.64
C VAL A 31 -17.80 15.45 17.59
N LYS A 32 -18.69 14.64 17.00
CA LYS A 32 -18.36 13.87 15.78
C LYS A 32 -18.27 14.87 14.64
N THR A 33 -17.07 15.03 14.09
CA THR A 33 -16.83 16.00 13.02
C THR A 33 -17.23 15.40 11.69
N TRP A 34 -16.47 14.48 11.08
CA TRP A 34 -16.82 13.93 9.75
C TRP A 34 -16.14 12.57 9.52
N THR A 35 -16.54 11.84 8.48
CA THR A 35 -15.75 10.68 7.98
C THR A 35 -14.91 11.14 6.80
N ILE A 36 -13.59 11.02 6.92
CA ILE A 36 -12.66 11.31 5.82
C ILE A 36 -12.19 9.98 5.22
N THR A 37 -11.93 9.96 3.92
CA THR A 37 -11.32 8.78 3.28
C THR A 37 -9.85 9.06 3.02
N VAL A 38 -8.99 8.27 3.65
CA VAL A 38 -7.56 8.27 3.35
C VAL A 38 -7.31 7.21 2.29
N LYS A 39 -6.70 7.61 1.18
CA LYS A 39 -6.20 6.67 0.17
C LYS A 39 -4.70 6.56 0.32
N VAL A 40 -4.22 5.33 0.36
CA VAL A 40 -2.79 5.00 0.38
C VAL A 40 -2.48 4.26 -0.92
N SER A 41 -1.48 4.71 -1.64
CA SER A 41 -0.90 3.97 -2.75
C SER A 41 0.57 3.73 -2.42
N CYS A 42 1.02 2.49 -2.43
CA CYS A 42 2.43 2.18 -2.23
C CYS A 42 2.97 1.37 -3.40
N ASP A 43 4.15 1.73 -3.86
CA ASP A 43 4.98 0.91 -4.74
C ASP A 43 5.98 0.17 -3.85
N LEU A 44 5.78 -1.13 -3.71
CA LEU A 44 6.55 -2.04 -2.86
C LEU A 44 7.45 -2.89 -3.74
N THR A 45 8.64 -3.22 -3.25
CA THR A 45 9.45 -4.31 -3.81
C THR A 45 9.64 -5.36 -2.74
N VAL A 46 9.29 -6.61 -3.03
CA VAL A 46 9.45 -7.75 -2.12
C VAL A 46 10.48 -8.74 -2.63
N ASP A 47 11.08 -9.50 -1.72
CA ASP A 47 12.06 -10.53 -2.04
C ASP A 47 11.44 -11.79 -2.64
N LYS A 48 10.19 -12.12 -2.27
CA LYS A 48 9.47 -13.31 -2.76
C LYS A 48 7.96 -13.12 -2.73
N LEU A 49 7.24 -13.93 -3.49
CA LEU A 49 5.76 -13.97 -3.50
C LEU A 49 5.22 -15.06 -2.57
N THR A 50 5.63 -15.03 -1.31
CA THR A 50 5.08 -15.91 -0.27
C THR A 50 4.63 -15.10 0.94
N ALA A 51 3.85 -15.72 1.82
CA ALA A 51 3.36 -15.05 3.04
C ALA A 51 4.51 -14.55 3.94
N GLU A 52 5.67 -15.21 3.91
CA GLU A 52 6.85 -14.84 4.69
C GLU A 52 7.79 -13.86 3.96
N SER A 53 7.25 -13.09 3.01
CA SER A 53 8.02 -12.12 2.24
C SER A 53 8.51 -10.93 3.07
N LYS A 54 9.66 -10.41 2.67
CA LYS A 54 10.27 -9.20 3.21
C LYS A 54 10.11 -8.07 2.20
N ILE A 55 9.79 -6.88 2.72
CA ILE A 55 9.74 -5.67 1.92
C ILE A 55 11.18 -5.13 1.81
N VAL A 56 11.72 -5.13 0.59
CA VAL A 56 13.07 -4.63 0.27
C VAL A 56 13.04 -3.13 0.00
N SER A 57 11.99 -2.63 -0.65
CA SER A 57 11.77 -1.20 -0.87
C SER A 57 10.30 -0.84 -0.70
N LYS A 58 10.04 0.38 -0.23
CA LYS A 58 8.70 0.92 -0.02
C LYS A 58 8.68 2.40 -0.31
N ASP A 59 7.86 2.80 -1.27
CA ASP A 59 7.45 4.18 -1.49
C ASP A 59 5.93 4.27 -1.34
N CYS A 60 5.41 5.26 -0.62
CA CYS A 60 3.99 5.37 -0.31
C CYS A 60 3.48 6.81 -0.42
N ASP A 61 2.45 6.99 -1.23
CA ASP A 61 1.67 8.21 -1.35
C ASP A 61 0.39 8.13 -0.51
N PHE A 62 0.14 9.21 0.25
CA PHE A 62 -1.07 9.38 1.03
C PHE A 62 -1.87 10.55 0.48
N SER A 63 -3.14 10.31 0.16
CA SER A 63 -4.07 11.36 -0.26
C SER A 63 -5.32 11.32 0.60
N VAL A 64 -5.71 12.49 1.11
CA VAL A 64 -6.92 12.64 1.91
C VAL A 64 -8.00 13.25 1.03
N ARG A 65 -9.18 12.64 1.03
CA ARG A 65 -10.39 13.27 0.49
C ARG A 65 -11.23 13.81 1.65
N LEU A 66 -11.15 15.12 1.82
CA LEU A 66 -12.08 15.92 2.58
C LEU A 66 -13.20 16.26 1.60
N TRP A 67 -14.35 15.59 1.72
CA TRP A 67 -15.56 15.94 0.99
C TRP A 67 -16.01 17.34 1.43
#